data_AF-A0ABD6F2R6-F1
#
_entry.id   AF-A0ABD6F2R6-F1
#
_cell.length_a   1.000
_cell.length_b   1.000
_cell.length_c   1.000
_cell.angle_alpha   90.00
_cell.angle_beta   90.00
_cell.angle_gamma   90.00
#
_symmetry.space_group_name_H-M   'P 1'
#
loop_
_entity.id
_entity.type
_entity.pdbx_description
1 polymer ?
#
loop_
_entity_poly.entity_id
_entity_poly.type
_entity_poly.pdbx_seq_one_letter_code
_entity_poly.pdbx_strand_id
1 'polypeptide(L)'
;MTLESNENVVVERSFEDAVERLCSMSDIETIWNIGGSAVYAKGLQSPLLHQLFLTRVEGSFNADVFFPKIDYKLFGEPEQTYPGQESEIKENNISYRFETLTKKQN
;
A
#
# COMPACT_ATOMS: atom_id res chain seq x y z
N MET A 1 20.45 -13.83 -13.69
CA MET A 1 20.79 -13.09 -12.46
C MET A 1 20.19 -13.88 -11.31
N THR A 2 21.00 -14.72 -10.66
CA THR A 2 20.61 -15.42 -9.42
C THR A 2 20.81 -14.43 -8.29
N LEU A 3 19.71 -14.02 -7.65
CA LEU A 3 19.77 -13.25 -6.41
C LEU A 3 20.44 -14.13 -5.35
N GLU A 4 21.55 -13.68 -4.81
CA GLU A 4 22.21 -14.38 -3.70
C GLU A 4 21.26 -14.45 -2.50
N SER A 5 21.21 -15.60 -1.84
CA SER A 5 20.36 -15.81 -0.68
C SER A 5 20.85 -14.93 0.48
N ASN A 6 20.10 -13.88 0.79
CA ASN A 6 20.22 -13.13 2.03
C ASN A 6 19.13 -13.62 2.97
N GLU A 7 19.48 -13.94 4.22
CA GLU A 7 18.53 -14.45 5.21
C GLU A 7 17.34 -13.49 5.44
N ASN A 8 17.54 -12.19 5.19
CA ASN A 8 16.52 -11.15 5.34
C ASN A 8 15.78 -10.81 4.04
N VAL A 9 16.04 -11.53 2.95
CA VAL A 9 15.39 -11.29 1.65
C VAL A 9 14.77 -12.58 1.13
N VAL A 10 13.45 -12.56 1.04
CA VAL A 10 12.64 -13.63 0.47
C VAL A 10 12.25 -13.25 -0.94
N VAL A 11 12.40 -14.20 -1.88
CA VAL A 11 11.98 -14.03 -3.27
C VAL A 11 10.96 -15.10 -3.60
N GLU A 12 9.78 -14.68 -4.03
CA GLU A 12 8.70 -15.55 -4.47
C GLU A 12 8.30 -15.26 -5.92
N ARG A 13 7.66 -16.23 -6.56
CA ARG A 13 7.32 -16.17 -8.00
C ARG A 13 5.94 -15.58 -8.27
N SER A 14 5.14 -15.40 -7.22
CA SER A 14 3.82 -14.79 -7.30
C SER A 14 3.50 -14.00 -6.03
N PHE A 15 2.47 -13.16 -6.11
CA PHE A 15 1.97 -12.44 -4.94
C PHE A 15 1.39 -13.41 -3.91
N GLU A 16 0.72 -14.45 -4.39
CA GLU A 16 0.07 -15.46 -3.58
C GLU A 16 1.10 -16.29 -2.79
N ASP A 17 2.18 -16.76 -3.44
CA ASP A 17 3.27 -17.48 -2.77
C ASP A 17 3.97 -16.60 -1.72
N ALA A 18 4.17 -15.30 -2.03
CA ALA A 18 4.74 -14.33 -1.10
C ALA A 18 3.87 -14.17 0.15
N VAL A 19 2.56 -13.99 -0.03
CA VAL A 19 1.63 -13.84 1.08
C VAL A 19 1.56 -15.11 1.93
N GLU A 20 1.46 -16.29 1.30
CA GLU A 20 1.43 -17.57 2.02
C GLU A 20 2.67 -17.77 2.88
N ARG A 21 3.85 -17.53 2.30
CA ARG A 21 5.12 -17.62 3.02
C ARG A 21 5.18 -16.64 4.18
N LEU A 22 4.85 -15.36 3.96
CA LEU A 22 4.89 -14.34 5.01
C LEU A 22 3.89 -14.65 6.14
N CYS A 23 2.68 -15.11 5.83
CA CYS A 23 1.69 -15.51 6.84
C CYS A 23 2.12 -16.73 7.66
N SER A 24 3.07 -17.54 7.17
CA SER A 24 3.62 -18.68 7.90
C SER A 24 4.76 -18.31 8.86
N MET A 25 5.29 -17.08 8.77
CA MET A 25 6.40 -16.60 9.60
C MET A 25 5.86 -16.06 10.93
N SER A 26 6.38 -16.55 12.05
CA SER A 26 5.88 -16.22 13.39
C SER A 26 6.35 -14.87 13.93
N ASP A 27 7.33 -14.26 13.28
CA ASP A 27 8.02 -13.03 13.67
C ASP A 27 7.54 -11.80 12.87
N ILE A 28 6.48 -11.93 12.07
CA ILE A 28 5.89 -10.84 11.30
C ILE A 28 4.67 -10.29 12.04
N GLU A 29 4.78 -9.02 12.45
CA GLU A 29 3.64 -8.28 13.01
C GLU A 29 2.70 -7.75 11.91
N THR A 30 3.24 -7.09 10.89
CA THR A 30 2.47 -6.44 9.82
C THR A 30 3.12 -6.62 8.46
N ILE A 31 2.32 -6.97 7.45
CA ILE A 31 2.76 -7.06 6.05
C ILE A 31 2.36 -5.79 5.31
N TRP A 32 3.34 -5.11 4.71
CA TRP A 32 3.13 -3.90 3.91
C TRP A 32 3.35 -4.20 2.43
N ASN A 33 2.32 -4.00 1.60
CA ASN A 33 2.46 -4.03 0.16
C ASN A 33 2.93 -2.67 -0.35
N ILE A 34 4.19 -2.61 -0.81
CA ILE A 34 4.82 -1.37 -1.30
C ILE A 34 4.84 -1.25 -2.83
N GLY A 35 4.06 -2.07 -3.54
CA GLY A 35 3.84 -1.94 -4.99
C GLY A 35 4.81 -2.74 -5.87
N GLY A 36 4.92 -2.46 -7.18
CA GLY A 36 4.24 -1.40 -7.96
C GLY A 36 2.80 -1.74 -8.40
N SER A 37 2.30 -1.08 -9.45
CA SER A 37 0.88 -1.13 -9.89
C SER A 37 0.26 -2.53 -9.96
N ALA A 38 0.96 -3.51 -10.54
CA ALA A 38 0.47 -4.89 -10.61
C ALA A 38 0.32 -5.55 -9.22
N VAL A 39 1.28 -5.29 -8.31
CA VAL A 39 1.27 -5.81 -6.93
C VAL A 39 0.19 -5.09 -6.11
N TYR A 40 -0.01 -3.78 -6.31
CA TYR A 40 -1.14 -3.06 -5.71
C TYR A 40 -2.48 -3.62 -6.17
N ALA A 41 -2.63 -3.97 -7.46
CA ALA A 41 -3.86 -4.53 -7.98
C ALA A 41 -4.20 -5.87 -7.30
N LYS A 42 -3.18 -6.72 -7.10
CA LYS A 42 -3.31 -7.96 -6.31
C LYS A 42 -3.66 -7.70 -4.85
N GLY A 43 -3.00 -6.71 -4.22
CA GLY A 43 -3.30 -6.28 -2.86
C GLY A 43 -4.75 -5.80 -2.68
N LEU A 44 -5.27 -5.00 -3.61
CA LEU A 44 -6.65 -4.52 -3.58
C LEU A 44 -7.68 -5.65 -3.67
N GLN A 45 -7.35 -6.73 -4.37
CA GLN A 45 -8.20 -7.92 -4.52
C GLN A 45 -8.03 -8.92 -3.37
N SER A 46 -7.00 -8.76 -2.53
CA SER A 46 -6.70 -9.71 -1.47
C SER A 46 -7.77 -9.71 -0.38
N PRO A 47 -8.19 -10.89 0.12
CA PRO A 47 -9.03 -10.97 1.29
C PRO A 47 -8.34 -10.43 2.55
N LEU A 48 -7.00 -10.42 2.57
CA LEU A 48 -6.18 -9.93 3.69
C LEU A 48 -6.02 -8.40 3.72
N LEU A 49 -6.53 -7.67 2.73
CA LEU A 49 -6.44 -6.22 2.72
C LEU A 49 -7.16 -5.63 3.94
N HIS A 50 -6.41 -4.93 4.78
CA HIS A 50 -6.94 -4.25 5.96
C HIS A 50 -7.07 -2.72 5.73
N GLN A 51 -5.96 -2.08 5.35
CA GLN A 51 -5.87 -0.63 5.24
C GLN A 51 -5.09 -0.21 3.99
N LEU A 52 -5.43 0.98 3.49
CA LEU A 52 -4.63 1.72 2.50
C LEU A 52 -4.12 2.99 3.17
N PHE A 53 -2.81 3.19 3.11
CA PHE A 53 -2.15 4.42 3.51
C PHE A 53 -1.79 5.18 2.24
N LEU A 54 -2.40 6.34 2.04
CA LEU A 54 -2.31 7.09 0.80
C LEU A 54 -1.67 8.45 1.06
N THR A 55 -0.63 8.75 0.28
CA THR A 55 -0.14 10.12 0.10
C THR A 55 -0.78 10.70 -1.15
N ARG A 56 -1.68 11.67 -0.98
CA ARG A 56 -2.32 12.39 -2.08
C ARG A 56 -1.42 13.56 -2.47
N VAL A 57 -0.63 13.38 -3.52
CA VAL A 57 0.24 14.43 -4.06
C VAL A 57 -0.57 15.29 -5.04
N GLU A 58 -0.74 16.57 -4.71
CA GLU A 58 -1.52 17.50 -5.51
C GLU A 58 -0.68 18.04 -6.67
N GLY A 59 -1.15 17.81 -7.90
CA GLY A 59 -0.48 18.26 -9.11
C GLY A 59 -0.77 17.38 -10.31
N SER A 60 -0.09 17.67 -11.41
CA SER A 60 -0.12 16.86 -12.64
C SER A 60 1.30 16.62 -13.09
N PHE A 61 1.65 15.35 -13.23
CA PHE A 61 3.00 14.88 -13.53
C PHE A 61 2.94 13.86 -14.65
N ASN A 62 4.02 13.76 -15.43
CA ASN A 62 4.13 12.71 -16.44
C ASN A 62 4.38 11.38 -15.74
N ALA A 63 3.52 10.39 -16.00
CA ALA A 63 3.63 9.04 -15.48
C ALA A 63 3.26 8.02 -16.57
N ASP A 64 3.96 6.90 -16.60
CA ASP A 64 3.71 5.75 -17.47
C ASP A 64 2.94 4.62 -16.76
N VAL A 65 2.97 4.63 -15.43
CA VAL A 65 2.31 3.66 -14.56
C VAL A 65 1.39 4.38 -13.58
N PHE A 66 0.20 3.82 -13.37
CA PHE A 66 -0.84 4.39 -12.50
C PHE A 66 -1.23 3.42 -11.39
N PHE A 67 -1.64 3.97 -10.25
CA PHE A 67 -2.25 3.18 -9.18
C PHE A 67 -3.58 2.58 -9.66
N PRO A 68 -3.88 1.30 -9.37
CA PRO A 68 -5.13 0.67 -9.77
C PRO A 68 -6.35 1.38 -9.19
N LYS A 69 -7.50 1.30 -9.88
CA LYS A 69 -8.73 1.95 -9.41
C LYS A 69 -9.18 1.36 -8.06
N ILE A 70 -9.36 2.24 -7.07
CA ILE A 70 -9.91 1.88 -5.75
C ILE A 70 -11.44 1.84 -5.85
N ASP A 71 -12.06 0.76 -5.38
CA ASP A 71 -13.49 0.73 -5.09
C ASP A 71 -13.75 1.26 -3.69
N TYR A 72 -13.97 2.57 -3.56
CA TYR A 72 -14.20 3.24 -2.29
C TYR A 72 -15.43 2.72 -1.53
N LYS A 73 -16.35 1.99 -2.18
CA LYS A 73 -17.51 1.39 -1.50
C LYS A 73 -17.08 0.36 -0.45
N LEU A 74 -15.93 -0.27 -0.64
CA LEU A 74 -15.36 -1.28 0.26
C LEU A 74 -14.72 -0.67 1.51
N PHE A 75 -14.55 0.64 1.58
CA PHE A 75 -13.84 1.33 2.65
C PHE A 75 -14.77 2.27 3.43
N GLY A 76 -14.40 2.56 4.68
CA GLY A 76 -14.99 3.63 5.46
C GLY A 76 -14.64 5.02 4.91
N GLU A 77 -15.05 6.06 5.63
CA GLU A 77 -14.65 7.43 5.30
C GLU A 77 -13.12 7.58 5.41
N PRO A 78 -12.48 8.37 4.53
CA PRO A 78 -11.07 8.68 4.66
C PRO A 78 -10.76 9.41 5.96
N GLU A 79 -9.79 8.91 6.71
CA GLU A 79 -9.32 9.51 7.95
C GLU A 79 -7.96 10.18 7.74
N GLN A 80 -7.71 11.28 8.44
CA GLN A 80 -6.37 11.87 8.47
C GLN A 80 -5.42 10.91 9.19
N THR A 81 -4.38 10.45 8.50
CA THR A 81 -3.44 9.44 9.04
C THR A 81 -2.74 9.90 10.32
N TYR A 82 -2.46 11.20 10.45
CA TYR A 82 -1.78 11.79 11.61
C TYR A 82 -2.65 12.89 12.23
N PRO A 83 -3.56 12.54 13.17
CA PRO A 83 -4.42 13.51 13.83
C PRO A 83 -3.59 14.58 14.56
N GLY A 84 -3.92 15.86 14.33
CA GLY A 84 -3.22 16.99 14.93
C GLY A 84 -2.04 17.53 14.13
N GLN A 85 -1.71 16.95 12.98
CA GLN A 85 -0.84 17.58 11.97
C GLN A 85 -1.64 18.49 11.03
N GLU A 86 -0.94 19.39 10.35
CA GLU A 86 -1.52 20.15 9.24
C GLU A 86 -2.10 19.18 8.20
N SER A 87 -3.33 19.46 7.78
CA SER A 87 -4.05 18.63 6.81
C SER A 87 -3.46 18.69 5.40
N GLU A 88 -2.64 19.70 5.12
CA GLU A 88 -1.91 19.87 3.87
C GLU A 88 -0.47 20.28 4.20
N ILE A 89 0.49 19.53 3.68
CA ILE A 89 1.93 19.79 3.83
C ILE A 89 2.45 20.27 2.48
N LYS A 90 3.40 21.21 2.48
CA LYS A 90 4.00 21.74 1.25
C LYS A 90 5.51 21.60 1.27
N GLU A 91 6.04 20.83 0.32
CA GLU A 91 7.48 20.68 0.10
C GLU A 91 7.79 20.95 -1.37
N ASN A 92 8.85 21.72 -1.66
CA ASN A 92 9.26 22.04 -3.03
C ASN A 92 8.14 22.58 -3.94
N ASN A 93 7.23 23.38 -3.35
CA ASN A 93 6.02 23.90 -4.00
C ASN A 93 4.97 22.86 -4.43
N ILE A 94 5.05 21.64 -3.90
CA ILE A 94 4.08 20.58 -4.11
C ILE A 94 3.32 20.38 -2.80
N SER A 95 2.00 20.54 -2.84
CA SER A 95 1.14 20.22 -1.70
C SER A 95 0.83 18.72 -1.70
N TYR A 96 0.76 18.11 -0.53
CA TYR A 96 0.28 16.75 -0.36
C TYR A 96 -0.39 16.55 1.00
N ARG A 97 -1.20 15.50 1.11
CA ARG A 97 -1.82 15.08 2.38
C ARG A 97 -1.74 13.57 2.57
N PHE A 98 -1.92 13.15 3.81
CA PHE A 98 -2.01 11.74 4.18
C PHE A 98 -3.44 11.38 4.54
N GLU A 99 -3.96 10.32 3.93
CA GLU A 99 -5.23 9.73 4.30
C GLU A 99 -5.11 8.21 4.47
N THR A 100 -5.88 7.68 5.43
CA THR A 100 -6.00 6.25 5.66
C THR A 100 -7.41 5.81 5.28
N LEU A 101 -7.51 4.74 4.49
CA LEU A 101 -8.77 4.05 4.20
C LEU A 101 -8.76 2.70 4.90
N THR A 102 -9.69 2.49 5.82
CA THR A 102 -9.87 1.18 6.47
C THR A 102 -10.98 0.41 5.76
N LYS A 103 -10.68 -0.84 5.34
CA LYS A 103 -11.67 -1.71 4.68
C LYS A 103 -12.80 -2.02 5.67
N LYS A 104 -14.04 -1.92 5.22
CA LYS A 104 -15.22 -2.25 6.02
C LYS A 104 -15.13 -3.73 6.44
N GLN A 105 -15.28 -4.00 7.73
CA GLN A 105 -15.47 -5.35 8.22
C GLN A 105 -16.93 -5.73 7.95
N ASN A 106 -17.14 -6.86 7.28
CA ASN A 106 -18.45 -7.49 7.15
C ASN A 106 -18.80 -8.24 8.43
#